data_AF-A0A3M8DF59-F1
#
_entry.id   AF-A0A3M8DF59-F1
#
_cell.length_a   1.000
_cell.length_b   1.000
_cell.length_c   1.000
_cell.angle_alpha   90.00
_cell.angle_beta   90.00
_cell.angle_gamma   90.00
#
_symmetry.space_group_name_H-M   'P 1'
#
loop_
_entity.id
_entity.type
_entity.pdbx_description
1 polymer ?
#
loop_
_entity_poly.entity_id
_entity_poly.type
_entity_poly.pdbx_seq_one_letter_code
_entity_poly.pdbx_strand_id
1 'polypeptide(L)'
;MILCEQCPNNPDCQNCLEALRVGNSARKVIPPRSVRITLLGTGQTCQVQLVTVSRTAIGLYSPNLPLHDRLEVELADDFRIIGTGLKGIEGDPYFVMDIDKVLRRQEVLDRLLLEEFHTWLMSKELDLSNILLDWKERDDQMSRLIKQELQKLSILRQVETIFLYHYEWGNLRPLGSNRAEPDIEREMKRLIHPTSLTGASLREQLVSANGEKVFELYASPLPDQTCGVALIDVTSVIMEERKRKRREWEMYRDLLGVVTRNKLLLLNDEELFVLLREGRKLLSQNLREPEDLASLRKAFRKALEPMNLPDKRLLQYLVAVNEAASNMIKHGNGGSILLYAATDWSKCRAVIHDDGQGIVLEDLPRATLLQGYSTQHSLGVGFHVMLQYCDRLYLGSSHAGTKLILECDATA
;
A
#
# COMPACT_ATOMS: atom_id res chain seq x y z
N MET A 1 -17.41 9.97 32.41
CA MET A 1 -16.00 10.19 32.02
C MET A 1 -15.91 11.62 31.51
N ILE A 2 -15.31 12.53 32.27
CA ILE A 2 -15.35 13.97 31.99
C ILE A 2 -14.41 14.25 30.82
N LEU A 3 -14.93 14.77 29.71
CA LEU A 3 -14.13 15.17 28.57
C LEU A 3 -13.34 16.44 28.91
N CYS A 4 -12.12 16.51 28.38
CA CYS A 4 -11.27 17.69 28.39
C CYS A 4 -12.00 18.88 27.71
N GLU A 5 -11.89 20.08 28.30
CA GLU A 5 -12.51 21.33 27.81
C GLU A 5 -12.13 21.72 26.36
N GLN A 6 -11.15 21.05 25.76
CA GLN A 6 -10.61 21.33 24.42
C GLN A 6 -11.00 20.27 23.35
N CYS A 7 -11.87 19.31 23.66
CA CYS A 7 -12.39 18.38 22.63
C CYS A 7 -13.34 19.09 21.66
N PRO A 8 -13.35 18.75 20.35
CA PRO A 8 -12.58 17.71 19.66
C PRO A 8 -11.15 18.08 19.22
N ASN A 9 -10.71 19.33 19.44
CA ASN A 9 -9.44 19.88 18.92
C ASN A 9 -8.18 19.45 19.70
N ASN A 10 -8.32 18.88 20.90
CA ASN A 10 -7.20 18.43 21.71
C ASN A 10 -6.52 17.19 21.10
N PRO A 11 -5.25 17.27 20.65
CA PRO A 11 -4.56 16.14 20.01
C PRO A 11 -4.19 15.00 20.96
N ASP A 12 -4.06 15.27 22.26
CA ASP A 12 -3.58 14.29 23.23
C ASP A 12 -4.74 13.51 23.89
N CYS A 13 -5.98 13.89 23.60
CA CYS A 13 -7.19 13.21 24.07
C CYS A 13 -7.51 11.97 23.21
N GLN A 14 -7.50 10.79 23.84
CA GLN A 14 -7.76 9.49 23.21
C GLN A 14 -9.21 8.99 23.33
N ASN A 15 -10.07 9.66 24.11
CA ASN A 15 -11.44 9.19 24.38
C ASN A 15 -12.27 8.93 23.10
N CYS A 16 -12.08 9.76 22.06
CA CYS A 16 -12.74 9.57 20.76
C CYS A 16 -12.22 8.35 20.00
N LEU A 17 -10.93 8.01 20.15
CA LEU A 17 -10.31 6.82 19.55
C LEU A 17 -10.74 5.55 20.29
N GLU A 18 -10.88 5.61 21.62
CA GLU A 18 -11.39 4.50 22.42
C GLU A 18 -12.86 4.20 22.11
N ALA A 19 -13.67 5.24 21.94
CA ALA A 19 -15.10 5.11 21.60
C ALA A 19 -15.33 4.41 20.26
N LEU A 20 -14.36 4.52 19.34
CA LEU A 20 -14.36 3.85 18.03
C LEU A 20 -14.21 2.33 18.12
N ARG A 21 -13.66 1.80 19.22
CA ARG A 21 -13.46 0.35 19.48
C ARG A 21 -12.63 -0.41 18.43
N VAL A 22 -11.77 0.29 17.68
CA VAL A 22 -10.94 -0.31 16.60
C VAL A 22 -9.45 -0.47 16.98
N GLY A 23 -9.12 -0.30 18.27
CA GLY A 23 -7.74 -0.38 18.78
C GLY A 23 -6.80 0.66 18.17
N ASN A 24 -5.51 0.32 18.02
CA ASN A 24 -4.46 1.23 17.51
C ASN A 24 -4.57 1.58 16.02
N SER A 25 -5.62 1.11 15.33
CA SER A 25 -5.84 1.35 13.89
C SER A 25 -6.58 2.65 13.61
N ALA A 26 -7.15 3.28 14.63
CA ALA A 26 -7.84 4.56 14.53
C ALA A 26 -6.86 5.74 14.56
N ARG A 27 -7.14 6.76 13.76
CA ARG A 27 -6.43 8.04 13.73
C ARG A 27 -7.39 9.17 14.03
N LYS A 28 -6.90 10.20 14.71
CA LYS A 28 -7.67 11.42 14.97
C LYS A 28 -7.50 12.39 13.80
N VAL A 29 -8.60 13.01 13.38
CA VAL A 29 -8.62 14.02 12.33
C VAL A 29 -8.50 15.38 13.02
N ILE A 30 -7.36 16.03 12.83
CA ILE A 30 -7.03 17.32 13.46
C ILE A 30 -6.50 18.27 12.40
N PRO A 31 -7.15 19.45 12.21
CA PRO A 31 -8.42 19.85 12.83
C PRO A 31 -9.61 18.98 12.33
N PRO A 32 -10.72 18.88 13.09
CA PRO A 32 -11.94 18.22 12.62
C PRO A 32 -12.41 18.79 11.28
N ARG A 33 -12.92 17.91 10.41
CA ARG A 33 -13.28 18.28 9.03
C ARG A 33 -14.79 18.33 8.86
N SER A 34 -15.32 19.46 8.37
CA SER A 34 -16.74 19.54 8.01
C SER A 34 -17.01 18.66 6.80
N VAL A 35 -17.90 17.69 6.97
CA VAL A 35 -18.34 16.77 5.92
C VAL A 35 -19.86 16.84 5.79
N ARG A 36 -20.35 16.69 4.56
CA ARG A 36 -21.79 16.60 4.32
C ARG A 36 -22.20 15.15 4.55
N ILE A 37 -23.29 14.97 5.28
CA ILE A 37 -23.91 13.67 5.47
C ILE A 37 -25.35 13.69 5.01
N THR A 38 -25.81 12.54 4.53
CA THR A 38 -27.19 12.27 4.13
C THR A 38 -27.70 11.08 4.91
N LEU A 39 -28.75 11.27 5.70
CA LEU A 39 -29.45 10.16 6.34
C LEU A 39 -30.30 9.45 5.29
N LEU A 40 -29.98 8.21 4.95
CA LEU A 40 -30.65 7.50 3.86
C LEU A 40 -32.10 7.14 4.19
N GLY A 41 -32.43 6.99 5.47
CA GLY A 41 -33.80 6.72 5.92
C GLY A 41 -34.75 7.91 5.77
N THR A 42 -34.25 9.15 5.93
CA THR A 42 -35.08 10.37 5.91
C THR A 42 -34.81 11.30 4.73
N GLY A 43 -33.73 11.08 3.98
CA GLY A 43 -33.23 11.98 2.93
C GLY A 43 -32.69 13.31 3.46
N GLN A 44 -32.63 13.50 4.78
CA GLN A 44 -32.17 14.74 5.39
C GLN A 44 -30.65 14.87 5.26
N THR A 45 -30.20 16.02 4.76
CA THR A 45 -28.77 16.35 4.66
C THR A 45 -28.38 17.31 5.78
N CYS A 46 -27.19 17.13 6.35
CA CYS A 46 -26.61 18.07 7.30
C CYS A 46 -25.09 18.08 7.22
N GLN A 47 -24.46 19.09 7.83
CA GLN A 47 -23.02 19.12 8.00
C GLN A 47 -22.62 18.71 9.41
N VAL A 48 -21.62 17.84 9.49
CA VAL A 48 -21.08 17.33 10.74
C VAL A 48 -19.56 17.38 10.70
N GLN A 49 -18.94 17.29 11.86
CA GLN A 49 -17.48 17.31 11.97
C GLN A 49 -16.94 15.89 12.01
N LEU A 50 -16.09 15.52 11.06
CA LEU A 50 -15.32 14.29 11.08
C LEU A 50 -14.13 14.45 12.04
N VAL A 51 -14.11 13.65 13.11
CA VAL A 51 -13.16 13.79 14.23
C VAL A 51 -12.16 12.63 14.27
N THR A 52 -12.55 11.44 13.82
CA THR A 52 -11.66 10.26 13.82
C THR A 52 -11.97 9.35 12.63
N VAL A 53 -10.97 8.56 12.23
CA VAL A 53 -11.04 7.68 11.07
C VAL A 53 -10.29 6.38 11.32
N SER A 54 -10.77 5.27 10.78
CA SER A 54 -10.08 3.98 10.71
C SER A 54 -10.46 3.27 9.40
N ARG A 55 -9.91 2.08 9.16
CA ARG A 55 -10.27 1.28 7.98
C ARG A 55 -11.73 0.80 7.97
N THR A 56 -12.34 0.68 9.14
CA THR A 56 -13.65 0.02 9.31
C THR A 56 -14.70 0.90 9.98
N ALA A 57 -14.32 2.04 10.55
CA ALA A 57 -15.23 2.95 11.23
C ALA A 57 -14.70 4.39 11.24
N ILE A 58 -15.61 5.36 11.32
CA ILE A 58 -15.31 6.79 11.45
C ILE A 58 -16.04 7.38 12.66
N GLY A 59 -15.54 8.50 13.20
CA GLY A 59 -16.19 9.24 14.28
C GLY A 59 -16.64 10.61 13.81
N LEU A 60 -17.92 10.90 14.05
CA LEU A 60 -18.61 12.12 13.62
C LEU A 60 -19.12 12.86 14.85
N TYR A 61 -18.93 14.17 14.88
CA TYR A 61 -19.47 15.06 15.90
C TYR A 61 -20.61 15.89 15.30
N SER A 62 -21.81 15.73 15.87
CA SER A 62 -23.06 16.31 15.38
C SER A 62 -23.89 16.86 16.56
N PRO A 63 -23.76 18.16 16.90
CA PRO A 63 -24.45 18.74 18.05
C PRO A 63 -25.97 18.80 17.89
N ASN A 64 -26.45 18.86 16.64
CA ASN A 64 -27.84 19.20 16.33
C ASN A 64 -28.67 18.02 15.82
N LEU A 65 -28.04 16.89 15.46
CA LEU A 65 -28.74 15.77 14.83
C LEU A 65 -28.19 14.41 15.30
N PRO A 66 -29.05 13.51 15.80
CA PRO A 66 -28.67 12.16 16.17
C PRO A 66 -28.39 11.30 14.92
N LEU A 67 -27.22 10.65 14.88
CA LEU A 67 -26.79 9.81 13.74
C LEU A 67 -26.90 8.32 14.08
N HIS A 68 -28.12 7.77 14.07
CA HIS A 68 -28.39 6.37 14.50
C HIS A 68 -28.87 5.47 13.36
N ASP A 69 -28.89 5.97 12.13
CA ASP A 69 -29.42 5.26 10.96
C ASP A 69 -28.33 5.15 9.88
N ARG A 70 -28.65 4.47 8.79
CA ARG A 70 -27.78 4.36 7.64
C ARG A 70 -27.53 5.73 7.03
N LEU A 71 -26.26 6.08 6.90
CA LEU A 71 -25.86 7.41 6.48
C LEU A 71 -24.77 7.34 5.43
N GLU A 72 -24.84 8.30 4.51
CA GLU A 72 -23.85 8.52 3.47
C GLU A 72 -23.05 9.77 3.85
N VAL A 73 -21.73 9.63 3.94
CA VAL A 73 -20.77 10.71 4.18
C VAL A 73 -20.10 11.07 2.87
N GLU A 74 -20.32 12.28 2.42
CA GLU A 74 -19.71 12.83 1.21
C GLU A 74 -18.41 13.55 1.59
N LEU A 75 -17.28 12.98 1.16
CA LEU A 75 -15.95 13.53 1.36
C LEU A 75 -15.54 14.41 0.16
N ALA A 76 -15.81 13.93 -1.05
CA ALA A 76 -15.61 14.62 -2.33
C ALA A 76 -16.68 14.18 -3.35
N ASP A 77 -16.75 14.85 -4.51
CA ASP A 77 -17.74 14.56 -5.55
C ASP A 77 -17.70 13.09 -6.01
N ASP A 78 -16.50 12.51 -6.07
CA ASP A 78 -16.24 11.12 -6.44
C ASP A 78 -15.89 10.21 -5.25
N PHE A 79 -16.08 10.66 -4.00
CA PHE A 79 -15.66 9.92 -2.80
C PHE A 79 -16.69 9.99 -1.68
N ARG A 80 -17.37 8.85 -1.45
CA ARG A 80 -18.45 8.71 -0.47
C ARG A 80 -18.25 7.48 0.40
N ILE A 81 -18.65 7.57 1.66
CA ILE A 81 -18.64 6.45 2.61
C ILE A 81 -20.07 6.19 3.05
N ILE A 82 -20.53 4.95 2.94
CA ILE A 82 -21.83 4.51 3.42
C ILE A 82 -21.61 3.65 4.65
N GLY A 83 -22.39 3.91 5.68
CA GLY A 83 -22.27 3.19 6.94
C GLY A 83 -23.50 3.30 7.82
N THR A 84 -23.43 2.64 8.96
CA THR A 84 -24.49 2.70 9.97
C THR A 84 -23.99 3.51 11.16
N GLY A 85 -24.70 4.57 11.50
CA GLY A 85 -24.39 5.40 12.66
C GLY A 85 -24.80 4.74 13.97
N LEU A 86 -23.91 4.78 14.95
CA LEU A 86 -24.08 4.30 16.31
C LEU A 86 -23.69 5.42 17.27
N LYS A 87 -24.27 5.39 18.47
CA LYS A 87 -23.89 6.33 19.53
C LYS A 87 -22.50 5.98 20.05
N GLY A 88 -21.59 6.96 20.06
CA GLY A 88 -20.20 6.76 20.47
C GLY A 88 -20.02 6.96 21.98
N ILE A 89 -20.11 8.22 22.43
CA ILE A 89 -19.86 8.60 23.83
C ILE A 89 -21.18 8.99 24.50
N GLU A 90 -21.47 8.43 25.67
CA GLU A 90 -22.66 8.80 26.43
C GLU A 90 -22.60 10.24 26.92
N GLY A 91 -23.61 11.05 26.56
CA GLY A 91 -23.74 12.44 26.97
C GLY A 91 -23.02 13.45 26.07
N ASP A 92 -22.30 12.99 25.03
CA ASP A 92 -21.64 13.86 24.04
C ASP A 92 -22.28 13.66 22.66
N PRO A 93 -22.42 14.72 21.84
CA PRO A 93 -22.86 14.61 20.44
C PRO A 93 -21.82 13.96 19.50
N TYR A 94 -21.14 12.91 19.97
CA TYR A 94 -20.18 12.11 19.24
C TYR A 94 -20.76 10.74 18.86
N PHE A 95 -20.73 10.46 17.56
CA PHE A 95 -21.29 9.27 16.92
C PHE A 95 -20.18 8.49 16.23
N VAL A 96 -20.27 7.17 16.30
CA VAL A 96 -19.37 6.26 15.58
C VAL A 96 -20.15 5.67 14.43
N MET A 97 -19.60 5.70 13.23
CA MET A 97 -20.21 5.06 12.06
C MET A 97 -19.32 3.92 11.59
N ASP A 98 -19.87 2.71 11.55
CA ASP A 98 -19.21 1.57 10.92
C ASP A 98 -19.31 1.70 9.40
N ILE A 99 -18.22 1.42 8.70
CA ILE A 99 -18.12 1.54 7.25
C ILE A 99 -18.66 0.25 6.63
N ASP A 100 -19.79 0.36 5.93
CA ASP A 100 -20.34 -0.73 5.10
C ASP A 100 -19.64 -0.76 3.74
N LYS A 101 -19.57 0.43 3.09
CA LYS A 101 -19.08 0.59 1.73
C LYS A 101 -18.39 1.92 1.54
N VAL A 102 -17.38 1.94 0.69
CA VAL A 102 -16.69 3.12 0.22
C VAL A 102 -16.86 3.17 -1.29
N LEU A 103 -17.47 4.25 -1.78
CA LEU A 103 -17.67 4.51 -3.19
C LEU A 103 -16.60 5.51 -3.63
N ARG A 104 -15.78 5.10 -4.60
CA ARG A 104 -14.77 5.98 -5.16
C ARG A 104 -14.73 5.86 -6.68
N ARG A 105 -14.95 6.95 -7.40
CA ARG A 105 -15.05 6.97 -8.88
C ARG A 105 -16.07 5.95 -9.41
N GLN A 106 -15.62 4.74 -9.75
CA GLN A 106 -16.44 3.61 -10.21
C GLN A 106 -16.20 2.31 -9.40
N GLU A 107 -15.37 2.37 -8.36
CA GLU A 107 -15.04 1.23 -7.51
C GLU A 107 -15.86 1.27 -6.21
N VAL A 108 -16.23 0.07 -5.75
CA VAL A 108 -16.95 -0.16 -4.50
C VAL A 108 -16.06 -1.02 -3.60
N LEU A 109 -15.59 -0.45 -2.50
CA LEU A 109 -14.73 -1.11 -1.53
C LEU A 109 -15.50 -1.36 -0.23
N ASP A 110 -15.23 -2.46 0.46
CA ASP A 110 -15.84 -2.76 1.77
C ASP A 110 -15.11 -2.09 2.94
N ARG A 111 -13.97 -1.42 2.67
CA ARG A 111 -13.11 -0.80 3.68
C ARG A 111 -12.47 0.48 3.15
N LEU A 112 -12.18 1.39 4.08
CA LEU A 112 -11.45 2.62 3.78
C LEU A 112 -9.95 2.36 3.67
N LEU A 113 -9.38 2.67 2.51
CA LEU A 113 -7.94 2.72 2.33
C LEU A 113 -7.40 4.00 2.98
N LEU A 114 -6.72 3.83 4.13
CA LEU A 114 -6.19 4.96 4.91
C LEU A 114 -5.27 5.86 4.08
N GLU A 115 -4.47 5.31 3.18
CA GLU A 115 -3.58 6.07 2.27
C GLU A 115 -4.36 7.02 1.34
N GLU A 116 -5.54 6.59 0.89
CA GLU A 116 -6.41 7.38 0.02
C GLU A 116 -7.15 8.46 0.79
N PHE A 117 -7.63 8.14 2.00
CA PHE A 117 -8.19 9.12 2.91
C PHE A 117 -7.14 10.19 3.29
N HIS A 118 -5.89 9.78 3.52
CA HIS A 118 -4.78 10.69 3.72
C HIS A 118 -4.55 11.56 2.48
N THR A 119 -4.61 10.99 1.28
CA THR A 119 -4.49 11.76 0.03
C THR A 119 -5.61 12.80 -0.13
N TRP A 120 -6.86 12.44 0.22
CA TRP A 120 -8.01 13.37 0.22
C TRP A 120 -7.88 14.47 1.28
N LEU A 121 -7.41 14.13 2.48
CA LEU A 121 -7.18 15.11 3.54
C LEU A 121 -6.14 16.16 3.08
N MET A 122 -5.08 15.70 2.41
CA MET A 122 -4.03 16.56 1.87
C MET A 122 -4.49 17.41 0.68
N SER A 123 -5.35 16.90 -0.21
CA SER A 123 -5.79 17.63 -1.40
C SER A 123 -6.67 18.85 -1.09
N LYS A 124 -7.37 18.85 0.06
CA LYS A 124 -8.15 20.00 0.54
C LYS A 124 -7.35 20.94 1.46
N GLU A 125 -6.23 20.49 2.03
CA GLU A 125 -5.40 21.27 2.96
C GLU A 125 -4.30 22.08 2.27
N LEU A 126 -3.83 21.63 1.10
CA LEU A 126 -2.80 22.30 0.31
C LEU A 126 -3.36 23.34 -0.67
N ASP A 127 -4.64 23.67 -0.59
CA ASP A 127 -5.22 24.81 -1.29
C ASP A 127 -4.76 26.11 -0.61
N LEU A 128 -3.48 26.43 -0.84
CA LEU A 128 -2.74 27.55 -0.28
C LEU A 128 -3.35 28.91 -0.69
N SER A 129 -4.26 28.90 -1.67
CA SER A 129 -5.02 30.02 -2.19
C SER A 129 -5.61 30.89 -1.07
N ASN A 130 -6.24 30.28 -0.05
CA ASN A 130 -6.90 31.03 1.02
C ASN A 130 -5.93 31.67 2.03
N ILE A 131 -4.72 31.13 2.14
CA ILE A 131 -3.70 31.56 3.10
C ILE A 131 -2.85 32.70 2.52
N LEU A 132 -2.79 32.80 1.20
CA LEU A 132 -1.91 33.73 0.47
C LEU A 132 -2.63 34.96 -0.07
N LEU A 133 -3.94 35.12 0.17
CA LEU A 133 -4.74 36.27 -0.28
C LEU A 133 -4.33 37.62 0.36
N ASP A 134 -3.66 37.61 1.52
CA ASP A 134 -3.32 38.81 2.30
C ASP A 134 -1.81 39.16 2.29
N TRP A 135 -1.17 38.91 1.15
CA TRP A 135 0.29 38.94 1.01
C TRP A 135 0.95 40.32 0.99
N LYS A 136 0.18 41.40 1.12
CA LYS A 136 0.68 42.76 0.86
C LYS A 136 1.41 43.45 2.02
N GLU A 137 1.52 42.87 3.21
CA GLU A 137 2.31 43.47 4.28
C GLU A 137 3.25 42.50 5.00
N ARG A 138 4.55 42.79 4.83
CA ARG A 138 5.73 42.50 5.69
C ARG A 138 5.76 41.18 6.48
N ASP A 139 6.55 40.27 5.92
CA ASP A 139 7.61 39.44 6.50
C ASP A 139 7.52 38.94 7.95
N ASP A 140 7.88 37.66 8.10
CA ASP A 140 8.09 36.88 9.34
C ASP A 140 6.83 36.44 10.11
N GLN A 141 5.80 37.27 10.27
CA GLN A 141 4.58 36.86 10.99
C GLN A 141 3.71 35.89 10.19
N MET A 142 3.52 36.15 8.89
CA MET A 142 2.73 35.27 8.03
C MET A 142 3.39 33.91 7.88
N SER A 143 4.70 33.84 7.62
CA SER A 143 5.46 32.57 7.57
C SER A 143 5.34 31.75 8.85
N ARG A 144 5.30 32.41 10.02
CA ARG A 144 5.06 31.74 11.31
C ARG A 144 3.64 31.22 11.43
N LEU A 145 2.64 31.99 11.00
CA LEU A 145 1.22 31.58 10.97
C LEU A 145 0.99 30.39 10.03
N ILE A 146 1.54 30.43 8.81
CA ILE A 146 1.47 29.32 7.85
C ILE A 146 2.16 28.08 8.42
N LYS A 147 3.35 28.25 9.00
CA LYS A 147 4.06 27.15 9.66
C LYS A 147 3.27 26.58 10.84
N GLN A 148 2.61 27.41 11.64
CA GLN A 148 1.78 26.97 12.76
C GLN A 148 0.51 26.24 12.30
N GLU A 149 -0.16 26.74 11.26
CA GLU A 149 -1.35 26.07 10.71
C GLU A 149 -0.99 24.74 10.03
N LEU A 150 0.12 24.68 9.29
CA LEU A 150 0.65 23.43 8.76
C LEU A 150 1.06 22.48 9.90
N GLN A 151 1.73 22.94 10.95
CA GLN A 151 2.08 22.11 12.11
C GLN A 151 0.86 21.57 12.90
N LYS A 152 -0.32 22.21 12.80
CA LYS A 152 -1.58 21.72 13.38
C LYS A 152 -2.19 20.56 12.59
N LEU A 153 -1.76 20.32 11.36
CA LEU A 153 -2.20 19.19 10.53
C LEU A 153 -1.56 17.91 11.08
N SER A 154 -2.37 16.93 11.49
CA SER A 154 -1.90 15.78 12.28
C SER A 154 -0.80 14.90 11.64
N ILE A 155 -0.59 15.00 10.31
CA ILE A 155 0.48 14.30 9.57
C ILE A 155 1.82 15.04 9.71
N LEU A 156 1.80 16.37 9.80
CA LEU A 156 3.01 17.20 9.90
C LEU A 156 3.67 17.15 11.28
N ARG A 157 3.01 16.55 12.28
CA ARG A 157 3.67 16.16 13.55
C ARG A 157 4.75 15.08 13.36
N GLN A 158 4.73 14.31 12.27
CA GLN A 158 5.77 13.31 11.92
C GLN A 158 6.76 13.80 10.85
N VAL A 159 6.50 14.96 10.23
CA VAL A 159 7.39 15.59 9.26
C VAL A 159 8.28 16.56 10.04
N GLU A 160 9.54 16.17 10.25
CA GLU A 160 10.48 17.00 11.01
C GLU A 160 10.80 18.32 10.30
N THR A 161 10.69 18.38 8.96
CA THR A 161 11.06 19.57 8.18
C THR A 161 10.14 19.82 6.98
N ILE A 162 9.43 20.95 7.01
CA ILE A 162 8.70 21.52 5.87
C ILE A 162 9.45 22.76 5.41
N PHE A 163 9.71 22.85 4.11
CA PHE A 163 10.26 24.04 3.47
C PHE A 163 9.17 24.70 2.65
N LEU A 164 8.93 25.98 2.92
CA LEU A 164 7.95 26.78 2.21
C LEU A 164 8.68 27.73 1.27
N TYR A 165 8.17 27.84 0.07
CA TYR A 165 8.70 28.71 -0.96
C TYR A 165 7.58 29.45 -1.65
N HIS A 166 7.93 30.64 -2.14
CA HIS A 166 7.14 31.40 -3.09
C HIS A 166 7.91 31.46 -4.40
N TYR A 167 7.22 31.18 -5.49
CA TYR A 167 7.76 31.25 -6.83
C TYR A 167 7.21 32.47 -7.56
N GLU A 168 8.10 33.40 -7.89
CA GLU A 168 7.77 34.68 -8.51
C GLU A 168 8.78 34.98 -9.62
N TRP A 169 8.28 35.23 -10.85
CA TRP A 169 9.11 35.62 -12.01
C TRP A 169 10.38 34.78 -12.20
N GLY A 170 10.29 33.45 -12.11
CA GLY A 170 11.44 32.56 -12.29
C GLY A 170 12.26 32.29 -11.03
N ASN A 171 11.96 32.95 -9.92
CA ASN A 171 12.74 32.88 -8.69
C ASN A 171 11.97 32.17 -7.57
N LEU A 172 12.64 31.22 -6.91
CA LEU A 172 12.16 30.63 -5.65
C LEU A 172 12.69 31.46 -4.48
N ARG A 173 11.78 32.00 -3.68
CA ARG A 173 12.06 32.70 -2.43
C ARG A 173 11.56 31.84 -1.26
N PRO A 174 12.42 31.43 -0.31
CA PRO A 174 11.96 30.69 0.86
C PRO A 174 11.13 31.60 1.77
N LEU A 175 10.04 31.05 2.31
CA LEU A 175 9.19 31.67 3.31
C LEU A 175 9.65 31.20 4.69
N GLY A 176 10.86 31.60 5.08
CA GLY A 176 11.49 31.24 6.35
C GLY A 176 13.02 31.15 6.28
N SER A 177 13.64 30.76 7.40
CA SER A 177 15.11 30.62 7.54
C SER A 177 15.67 29.32 6.95
N ASN A 178 14.83 28.32 6.71
CA ASN A 178 15.25 27.01 6.24
C ASN A 178 15.15 26.93 4.72
N ARG A 179 16.23 26.48 4.08
CA ARG A 179 16.27 26.13 2.66
C ARG A 179 16.59 24.66 2.48
N ALA A 180 15.97 24.06 1.48
CA ALA A 180 16.35 22.78 0.93
C ALA A 180 17.72 22.86 0.26
N GLU A 181 18.28 21.70 -0.04
CA GLU A 181 19.57 21.59 -0.69
C GLU A 181 19.53 22.19 -2.12
N PRO A 182 20.63 22.78 -2.63
CA PRO A 182 20.62 23.53 -3.90
C PRO A 182 20.26 22.71 -5.14
N ASP A 183 20.49 21.40 -5.11
CA ASP A 183 20.08 20.43 -6.12
C ASP A 183 18.55 20.27 -6.16
N ILE A 184 17.92 20.12 -4.99
CA ILE A 184 16.46 20.06 -4.85
C ILE A 184 15.82 21.36 -5.30
N GLU A 185 16.35 22.52 -4.87
CA GLU A 185 15.83 23.83 -5.32
C GLU A 185 15.90 23.99 -6.85
N ARG A 186 16.94 23.46 -7.49
CA ARG A 186 17.07 23.50 -8.95
C ARG A 186 16.00 22.65 -9.64
N GLU A 187 15.75 21.45 -9.14
CA GLU A 187 14.72 20.57 -9.71
C GLU A 187 13.32 21.13 -9.46
N MET A 188 13.07 21.71 -8.28
CA MET A 188 11.84 22.45 -7.99
C MET A 188 11.60 23.54 -9.04
N LYS A 189 12.59 24.40 -9.34
CA LYS A 189 12.43 25.46 -10.36
C LYS A 189 12.04 24.88 -11.72
N ARG A 190 12.70 23.79 -12.12
CA ARG A 190 12.45 23.11 -13.38
C ARG A 190 11.01 22.60 -13.49
N LEU A 191 10.48 22.02 -12.41
CA LEU A 191 9.13 21.47 -12.38
C LEU A 191 8.04 22.53 -12.21
N ILE A 192 8.31 23.60 -11.47
CA ILE A 192 7.32 24.65 -11.17
C ILE A 192 7.18 25.63 -12.34
N HIS A 193 8.26 25.89 -13.10
CA HIS A 193 8.23 26.87 -14.18
C HIS A 193 7.14 26.61 -15.24
N PRO A 194 6.98 25.38 -15.79
CA PRO A 194 5.89 25.07 -16.71
C PRO A 194 4.51 25.20 -16.05
N THR A 195 4.40 24.80 -14.79
CA THR A 195 3.15 24.79 -14.01
C THR A 195 2.63 26.18 -13.70
N SER A 196 3.53 27.14 -13.48
CA SER A 196 3.18 28.56 -13.28
C SER A 196 2.46 29.18 -14.48
N LEU A 197 2.69 28.62 -15.67
CA LEU A 197 2.08 29.09 -16.92
C LEU A 197 0.72 28.41 -17.20
N THR A 198 0.49 27.20 -16.66
CA THR A 198 -0.73 26.42 -16.92
C THR A 198 -1.82 26.65 -15.89
N GLY A 199 -1.50 27.22 -14.71
CA GLY A 199 -2.47 27.48 -13.65
C GLY A 199 -3.01 26.21 -12.98
N ALA A 200 -2.32 25.09 -13.11
CA ALA A 200 -2.66 23.83 -12.44
C ALA A 200 -1.83 23.61 -11.17
N SER A 201 -2.37 22.89 -10.19
CA SER A 201 -1.57 22.41 -9.05
C SER A 201 -0.66 21.25 -9.46
N LEU A 202 0.56 21.20 -8.93
CA LEU A 202 1.55 20.15 -9.16
C LEU A 202 1.85 19.40 -7.86
N ARG A 203 1.93 18.07 -7.94
CA ARG A 203 2.44 17.20 -6.88
C ARG A 203 3.46 16.25 -7.47
N GLU A 204 4.68 16.25 -6.95
CA GLU A 204 5.78 15.41 -7.44
C GLU A 204 6.68 14.91 -6.32
N GLN A 205 7.37 13.80 -6.55
CA GLN A 205 8.36 13.27 -5.63
C GLN A 205 9.78 13.61 -6.11
N LEU A 206 10.57 14.23 -5.24
CA LEU A 206 11.95 14.58 -5.49
C LEU A 206 12.88 13.71 -4.65
N VAL A 207 14.00 13.31 -5.25
CA VAL A 207 15.05 12.54 -4.56
C VAL A 207 16.33 13.36 -4.62
N SER A 208 17.04 13.48 -3.51
CA SER A 208 18.33 14.18 -3.46
C SER A 208 19.36 13.52 -4.36
N ALA A 209 20.36 14.28 -4.82
CA ALA A 209 21.37 13.77 -5.74
C ALA A 209 22.17 12.55 -5.19
N ASN A 210 22.28 12.43 -3.86
CA ASN A 210 22.89 11.28 -3.20
C ASN A 210 21.93 10.10 -2.97
N GLY A 211 20.64 10.23 -3.28
CA GLY A 211 19.62 9.21 -3.11
C GLY A 211 19.17 8.98 -1.66
N GLU A 212 19.69 9.74 -0.70
CA GLU A 212 19.46 9.50 0.73
C GLU A 212 18.16 10.13 1.23
N LYS A 213 17.75 11.27 0.65
CA LYS A 213 16.56 12.01 1.07
C LYS A 213 15.50 11.99 -0.01
N VAL A 214 14.27 11.88 0.45
CA VAL A 214 13.09 11.89 -0.40
C VAL A 214 12.17 13.00 0.07
N PHE A 215 11.81 13.86 -0.86
CA PHE A 215 10.95 15.01 -0.62
C PHE A 215 9.68 14.88 -1.44
N GLU A 216 8.59 15.38 -0.88
CA GLU A 216 7.33 15.54 -1.59
C GLU A 216 7.10 17.03 -1.87
N LEU A 217 7.01 17.35 -3.16
CA LEU A 217 6.80 18.70 -3.68
C LEU A 217 5.31 18.91 -3.96
N TYR A 218 4.78 20.00 -3.44
CA TYR A 218 3.48 20.54 -3.77
C TYR A 218 3.64 21.97 -4.27
N ALA A 219 3.08 22.28 -5.43
CA ALA A 219 3.01 23.64 -5.93
C ALA A 219 1.56 23.98 -6.28
N SER A 220 1.07 25.09 -5.73
CA SER A 220 -0.27 25.61 -6.01
C SER A 220 -0.14 27.01 -6.64
N PRO A 221 -0.77 27.26 -7.80
CA PRO A 221 -0.82 28.58 -8.39
C PRO A 221 -1.66 29.52 -7.53
N LEU A 222 -1.34 30.81 -7.58
CA LEU A 222 -1.96 31.87 -6.82
C LEU A 222 -2.70 32.85 -7.73
N PRO A 223 -3.68 33.61 -7.20
CA PRO A 223 -4.48 34.54 -8.00
C PRO A 223 -3.68 35.63 -8.72
N ASP A 224 -2.47 35.93 -8.23
CA ASP A 224 -1.54 36.94 -8.75
C ASP A 224 -0.53 36.41 -9.77
N GLN A 225 -0.77 35.22 -10.36
CA GLN A 225 0.13 34.52 -11.28
C GLN A 225 1.46 34.08 -10.65
N THR A 226 1.55 34.06 -9.32
CA THR A 226 2.67 33.48 -8.59
C THR A 226 2.33 32.05 -8.13
N CYS A 227 3.26 31.32 -7.52
CA CYS A 227 2.96 29.98 -6.99
C CYS A 227 3.46 29.82 -5.55
N GLY A 228 2.58 29.30 -4.70
CA GLY A 228 2.93 28.81 -3.38
C GLY A 228 3.48 27.39 -3.49
N VAL A 229 4.59 27.12 -2.81
CA VAL A 229 5.32 25.86 -2.95
C VAL A 229 5.62 25.31 -1.56
N ALA A 230 5.25 24.07 -1.31
CA ALA A 230 5.58 23.33 -0.11
C ALA A 230 6.43 22.13 -0.47
N LEU A 231 7.56 21.97 0.21
CA LEU A 231 8.43 20.81 0.09
C LEU A 231 8.51 20.13 1.46
N ILE A 232 8.19 18.85 1.49
CA ILE A 232 8.05 18.07 2.72
C ILE A 232 9.14 16.99 2.71
N ASP A 233 9.99 16.95 3.74
CA ASP A 233 10.93 15.84 3.90
C ASP A 233 10.16 14.61 4.41
N VAL A 234 9.99 13.61 3.55
CA VAL A 234 9.29 12.36 3.83
C VAL A 234 10.25 11.19 4.02
N THR A 235 11.55 11.47 4.15
CA THR A 235 12.61 10.46 4.23
C THR A 235 12.36 9.50 5.38
N SER A 236 12.13 10.02 6.60
CA SER A 236 11.91 9.21 7.80
C SER A 236 10.66 8.34 7.68
N VAL A 237 9.58 8.89 7.12
CA VAL A 237 8.31 8.20 6.90
C VAL A 237 8.47 7.05 5.92
N ILE A 238 9.10 7.30 4.76
CA ILE A 238 9.34 6.27 3.74
C ILE A 238 10.31 5.20 4.26
N MET A 239 11.36 5.60 5.00
CA MET A 239 12.31 4.65 5.58
C MET A 239 11.64 3.76 6.63
N GLU A 240 10.83 4.32 7.52
CA GLU A 240 10.11 3.53 8.54
C GLU A 240 9.06 2.62 7.89
N GLU A 241 8.38 3.08 6.85
CA GLU A 241 7.44 2.24 6.09
C GLU A 241 8.16 1.06 5.41
N ARG A 242 9.29 1.32 4.73
CA ARG A 242 10.12 0.27 4.12
C ARG A 242 10.64 -0.71 5.17
N LYS A 243 11.06 -0.21 6.34
CA LYS A 243 11.51 -1.02 7.46
C LYS A 243 10.38 -1.87 8.04
N ARG A 244 9.17 -1.32 8.14
CA ARG A 244 7.97 -2.05 8.57
C ARG A 244 7.61 -3.15 7.58
N LYS A 245 7.55 -2.85 6.29
CA LYS A 245 7.32 -3.84 5.22
C LYS A 245 8.37 -4.96 5.25
N ARG A 246 9.64 -4.61 5.48
CA ARG A 246 10.72 -5.59 5.62
C ARG A 246 10.56 -6.49 6.85
N ARG A 247 10.25 -5.91 8.01
CA ARG A 247 9.98 -6.66 9.25
C ARG A 247 8.79 -7.60 9.10
N GLU A 248 7.74 -7.13 8.43
CA GLU A 248 6.57 -7.93 8.12
C GLU A 248 6.95 -9.12 7.22
N TRP A 249 7.69 -8.88 6.13
CA TRP A 249 8.22 -9.93 5.26
C TRP A 249 9.08 -10.96 6.02
N GLU A 250 10.00 -10.50 6.87
CA GLU A 250 10.84 -11.36 7.72
C GLU A 250 10.00 -12.22 8.67
N MET A 251 8.99 -11.63 9.32
CA MET A 251 8.07 -12.36 10.19
C MET A 251 7.30 -13.45 9.42
N TYR A 252 6.77 -13.15 8.24
CA TYR A 252 6.09 -14.15 7.41
C TYR A 252 7.04 -15.25 6.94
N ARG A 253 8.27 -14.90 6.54
CA ARG A 253 9.30 -15.86 6.16
C ARG A 253 9.60 -16.84 7.30
N ASP A 254 9.79 -16.31 8.52
CA ASP A 254 10.09 -17.13 9.69
C ASP A 254 8.91 -18.01 10.09
N LEU A 255 7.69 -17.46 10.10
CA LEU A 255 6.47 -18.21 10.42
C LEU A 255 6.25 -19.37 9.43
N LEU A 256 6.34 -19.09 8.12
CA LEU A 256 6.15 -20.10 7.08
C LEU A 256 7.25 -21.16 7.10
N GLY A 257 8.49 -20.76 7.35
CA GLY A 257 9.60 -21.70 7.58
C GLY A 257 9.28 -22.64 8.73
N VAL A 258 8.87 -22.11 9.90
CA VAL A 258 8.56 -22.94 11.07
C VAL A 258 7.38 -23.87 10.84
N VAL A 259 6.24 -23.37 10.38
CA VAL A 259 5.01 -24.18 10.22
C VAL A 259 5.12 -25.23 9.12
N THR A 260 5.96 -24.99 8.11
CA THR A 260 6.22 -25.96 7.03
C THR A 260 7.46 -26.82 7.28
N ARG A 261 8.11 -26.73 8.44
CA ARG A 261 9.37 -27.42 8.76
C ARG A 261 10.47 -27.16 7.72
N ASN A 262 10.60 -25.91 7.32
CA ASN A 262 11.50 -25.39 6.29
C ASN A 262 11.29 -25.96 4.89
N LYS A 263 10.09 -26.50 4.61
CA LYS A 263 9.71 -26.90 3.25
C LYS A 263 9.35 -25.71 2.38
N LEU A 264 8.67 -24.68 2.92
CA LEU A 264 8.37 -23.43 2.21
C LEU A 264 9.28 -22.32 2.73
N LEU A 265 10.02 -21.70 1.82
CA LEU A 265 10.90 -20.58 2.11
C LEU A 265 10.56 -19.40 1.20
N LEU A 266 10.35 -18.24 1.82
CA LEU A 266 10.21 -16.99 1.09
C LEU A 266 11.58 -16.42 0.76
N LEU A 267 11.80 -16.10 -0.51
CA LEU A 267 13.06 -15.56 -0.99
C LEU A 267 12.88 -14.20 -1.66
N ASN A 268 13.91 -13.37 -1.55
CA ASN A 268 14.03 -12.19 -2.39
C ASN A 268 14.67 -12.54 -3.75
N ASP A 269 14.68 -11.57 -4.67
CA ASP A 269 15.20 -11.77 -6.03
C ASP A 269 16.70 -12.09 -6.08
N GLU A 270 17.50 -11.57 -5.15
CA GLU A 270 18.94 -11.82 -5.08
C GLU A 270 19.23 -13.26 -4.63
N GLU A 271 18.55 -13.73 -3.58
CA GLU A 271 18.62 -15.10 -3.07
C GLU A 271 18.19 -16.11 -4.13
N LEU A 272 17.13 -15.78 -4.89
CA LEU A 272 16.67 -16.58 -6.01
C LEU A 272 17.75 -16.69 -7.09
N PHE A 273 18.40 -15.57 -7.43
CA PHE A 273 19.46 -15.54 -8.43
C PHE A 273 20.65 -16.42 -8.03
N VAL A 274 21.05 -16.38 -6.76
CA VAL A 274 22.13 -17.24 -6.23
C VAL A 274 21.78 -18.72 -6.38
N LEU A 275 20.57 -19.13 -6.00
CA LEU A 275 20.12 -20.53 -6.10
C LEU A 275 20.12 -21.08 -7.52
N LEU A 276 19.83 -20.23 -8.51
CA LEU A 276 19.80 -20.63 -9.92
C LEU A 276 21.20 -20.87 -10.50
N ARG A 277 22.25 -20.26 -9.94
CA ARG A 277 23.63 -20.44 -10.43
C ARG A 277 24.26 -21.78 -10.03
N GLU A 278 23.70 -22.46 -9.04
CA GLU A 278 24.23 -23.73 -8.53
C GLU A 278 23.95 -24.94 -9.44
N GLY A 279 23.20 -24.75 -10.53
CA GLY A 279 22.77 -25.84 -11.40
C GLY A 279 23.00 -25.55 -12.88
N ARG A 280 23.00 -26.63 -13.67
CA ARG A 280 22.95 -26.53 -15.13
C ARG A 280 21.51 -26.49 -15.60
N LYS A 281 21.23 -25.60 -16.55
CA LYS A 281 19.94 -25.52 -17.22
C LYS A 281 19.75 -26.72 -18.16
N LEU A 282 18.67 -27.47 -17.98
CA LEU A 282 18.31 -28.62 -18.81
C LEU A 282 17.23 -28.27 -19.84
N LEU A 283 16.32 -27.36 -19.49
CA LEU A 283 15.14 -27.04 -20.28
C LEU A 283 14.71 -25.59 -20.03
N SER A 284 14.11 -25.00 -21.06
CA SER A 284 13.40 -23.72 -21.03
C SER A 284 12.15 -23.88 -21.88
N GLN A 285 10.99 -23.50 -21.34
CA GLN A 285 9.75 -23.50 -22.10
C GLN A 285 8.88 -22.33 -21.67
N ASN A 286 8.20 -21.70 -22.63
CA ASN A 286 7.16 -20.73 -22.35
C ASN A 286 5.81 -21.44 -22.39
N LEU A 287 4.93 -21.10 -21.47
CA LEU A 287 3.59 -21.67 -21.36
C LEU A 287 2.58 -20.54 -21.47
N ARG A 288 1.56 -20.74 -22.31
CA ARG A 288 0.45 -19.80 -22.43
C ARG A 288 -0.89 -20.50 -22.38
N GLU A 289 -1.00 -21.67 -22.98
CA GLU A 289 -2.26 -22.38 -23.12
C GLU A 289 -2.27 -23.71 -22.35
N PRO A 290 -3.43 -24.20 -21.89
CA PRO A 290 -3.54 -25.47 -21.17
C PRO A 290 -2.95 -26.68 -21.92
N GLU A 291 -2.97 -26.67 -23.25
CA GLU A 291 -2.40 -27.71 -24.12
C GLU A 291 -0.89 -27.86 -23.93
N ASP A 292 -0.20 -26.77 -23.57
CA ASP A 292 1.24 -26.76 -23.35
C ASP A 292 1.65 -27.67 -22.18
N LEU A 293 0.76 -27.88 -21.21
CA LEU A 293 1.00 -28.72 -20.04
C LEU A 293 1.29 -30.19 -20.41
N ALA A 294 0.67 -30.70 -21.48
CA ALA A 294 0.94 -32.06 -21.92
C ALA A 294 2.35 -32.20 -22.51
N SER A 295 2.81 -31.18 -23.24
CA SER A 295 4.16 -31.12 -23.79
C SER A 295 5.20 -30.98 -22.68
N LEU A 296 4.90 -30.15 -21.66
CA LEU A 296 5.73 -29.90 -20.51
C LEU A 296 6.07 -31.19 -19.77
N ARG A 297 5.05 -32.01 -19.46
CA ARG A 297 5.25 -33.28 -18.75
C ARG A 297 6.18 -34.24 -19.51
N LYS A 298 6.06 -34.29 -20.85
CA LYS A 298 6.94 -35.12 -21.69
C LYS A 298 8.38 -34.59 -21.71
N ALA A 299 8.55 -33.28 -21.84
CA ALA A 299 9.86 -32.63 -21.85
C ALA A 299 10.60 -32.81 -20.51
N PHE A 300 9.91 -32.59 -19.39
CA PHE A 300 10.46 -32.79 -18.05
C PHE A 300 10.87 -34.24 -17.81
N ARG A 301 10.01 -35.22 -18.17
CA ARG A 301 10.33 -36.64 -18.03
C ARG A 301 11.64 -36.99 -18.75
N LYS A 302 11.76 -36.57 -20.01
CA LYS A 302 12.97 -36.82 -20.83
C LYS A 302 14.21 -36.13 -20.24
N ALA A 303 14.08 -34.88 -19.78
CA ALA A 303 15.19 -34.13 -19.21
C ALA A 303 15.70 -34.72 -17.89
N LEU A 304 14.83 -35.38 -17.12
CA LEU A 304 15.15 -35.97 -15.81
C LEU A 304 15.55 -37.46 -15.89
N GLU A 305 15.49 -38.10 -17.06
CA GLU A 305 15.94 -39.50 -17.25
C GLU A 305 17.33 -39.78 -16.64
N PRO A 306 18.36 -38.93 -16.83
CA PRO A 306 19.69 -39.22 -16.31
C PRO A 306 19.80 -39.15 -14.77
N MET A 307 18.82 -38.53 -14.11
CA MET A 307 18.77 -38.43 -12.65
C MET A 307 18.33 -39.74 -11.99
N ASN A 308 17.79 -40.69 -12.78
CA ASN A 308 17.36 -42.02 -12.36
C ASN A 308 16.44 -42.02 -11.12
N LEU A 309 15.50 -41.07 -11.10
CA LEU A 309 14.49 -40.94 -10.05
C LEU A 309 13.57 -42.18 -10.02
N PRO A 310 13.15 -42.66 -8.84
CA PRO A 310 12.11 -43.67 -8.74
C PRO A 310 10.81 -43.21 -9.41
N ASP A 311 10.14 -44.08 -10.17
CA ASP A 311 8.95 -43.75 -10.96
C ASP A 311 7.87 -43.00 -10.17
N LYS A 312 7.62 -43.45 -8.93
CA LYS A 312 6.66 -42.81 -8.03
C LYS A 312 7.04 -41.37 -7.71
N ARG A 313 8.32 -41.11 -7.45
CA ARG A 313 8.84 -39.78 -7.07
C ARG A 313 8.86 -38.84 -8.27
N LEU A 314 9.26 -39.36 -9.45
CA LEU A 314 9.15 -38.63 -10.71
C LEU A 314 7.70 -38.22 -10.99
N LEU A 315 6.73 -39.13 -10.80
CA LEU A 315 5.32 -38.81 -10.99
C LEU A 315 4.82 -37.74 -10.02
N GLN A 316 5.15 -37.87 -8.73
CA GLN A 316 4.79 -36.88 -7.69
C GLN A 316 5.36 -35.49 -8.03
N TYR A 317 6.63 -35.43 -8.41
CA TYR A 317 7.27 -34.18 -8.80
C TYR A 317 6.63 -33.56 -10.04
N LEU A 318 6.32 -34.37 -11.07
CA LEU A 318 5.61 -33.90 -12.26
C LEU A 318 4.21 -33.35 -11.93
N VAL A 319 3.50 -33.93 -10.96
CA VAL A 319 2.21 -33.40 -10.49
C VAL A 319 2.39 -32.02 -9.86
N ALA A 320 3.38 -31.84 -8.99
CA ALA A 320 3.69 -30.54 -8.40
C ALA A 320 4.06 -29.48 -9.45
N VAL A 321 4.92 -29.83 -10.41
CA VAL A 321 5.30 -28.95 -11.53
C VAL A 321 4.09 -28.57 -12.37
N ASN A 322 3.20 -29.52 -12.66
CA ASN A 322 2.01 -29.29 -13.47
C ASN A 322 0.99 -28.39 -12.75
N GLU A 323 0.90 -28.49 -11.43
CA GLU A 323 0.06 -27.61 -10.61
C GLU A 323 0.59 -26.18 -10.61
N ALA A 324 1.90 -25.99 -10.41
CA ALA A 324 2.55 -24.69 -10.53
C ALA A 324 2.34 -24.05 -11.92
N ALA A 325 2.54 -24.85 -12.98
CA ALA A 325 2.32 -24.41 -14.35
C ALA A 325 0.85 -24.08 -14.63
N SER A 326 -0.10 -24.85 -14.06
CA SER A 326 -1.52 -24.52 -14.19
C SER A 326 -1.86 -23.20 -13.50
N ASN A 327 -1.26 -22.92 -12.35
CA ASN A 327 -1.47 -21.66 -11.63
C ASN A 327 -0.90 -20.47 -12.43
N MET A 328 0.27 -20.63 -13.05
CA MET A 328 0.84 -19.63 -13.97
C MET A 328 -0.12 -19.31 -15.13
N ILE A 329 -0.69 -20.32 -15.79
CA ILE A 329 -1.61 -20.10 -16.92
C ILE A 329 -2.90 -19.43 -16.43
N LYS A 330 -3.48 -19.90 -15.33
CA LYS A 330 -4.76 -19.41 -14.81
C LYS A 330 -4.70 -18.01 -14.21
N HIS A 331 -3.63 -17.70 -13.49
CA HIS A 331 -3.53 -16.50 -12.66
C HIS A 331 -2.47 -15.50 -13.15
N GLY A 332 -1.50 -15.98 -13.93
CA GLY A 332 -0.33 -15.22 -14.38
C GLY A 332 -0.34 -14.77 -15.83
N ASN A 333 -1.41 -15.09 -16.59
CA ASN A 333 -1.52 -14.84 -18.04
C ASN A 333 -0.42 -15.54 -18.86
N GLY A 334 0.05 -16.69 -18.37
CA GLY A 334 1.19 -17.42 -18.92
C GLY A 334 2.53 -16.99 -18.30
N GLY A 335 3.61 -17.53 -18.83
CA GLY A 335 4.95 -17.27 -18.29
C GLY A 335 5.99 -18.26 -18.80
N SER A 336 7.08 -18.39 -18.04
CA SER A 336 8.19 -19.27 -18.40
C SER A 336 8.49 -20.28 -17.31
N ILE A 337 8.87 -21.48 -17.74
CA ILE A 337 9.35 -22.54 -16.88
C ILE A 337 10.74 -22.99 -17.32
N LEU A 338 11.63 -23.10 -16.34
CA LEU A 338 13.00 -23.56 -16.52
C LEU A 338 13.22 -24.77 -15.63
N LEU A 339 14.05 -25.71 -16.09
CA LEU A 339 14.50 -26.83 -15.27
C LEU A 339 16.00 -26.77 -15.13
N TYR A 340 16.46 -26.82 -13.88
CA TYR A 340 17.86 -26.93 -13.52
C TYR A 340 18.10 -28.26 -12.83
N ALA A 341 19.29 -28.81 -13.01
CA ALA A 341 19.80 -29.91 -12.19
C ALA A 341 21.15 -29.54 -11.61
N ALA A 342 21.44 -30.04 -10.41
CA ALA A 342 22.79 -30.00 -9.87
C ALA A 342 23.73 -30.77 -10.81
N THR A 343 25.00 -30.36 -10.84
CA THR A 343 26.02 -30.95 -11.72
C THR A 343 26.20 -32.45 -11.49
N ASP A 344 26.03 -32.90 -10.25
CA ASP A 344 26.10 -34.28 -9.80
C ASP A 344 24.76 -35.04 -9.88
N TRP A 345 23.71 -34.41 -10.41
CA TRP A 345 22.34 -34.94 -10.45
C TRP A 345 21.73 -35.28 -9.08
N SER A 346 22.29 -34.78 -7.98
CA SER A 346 21.76 -35.02 -6.63
C SER A 346 20.36 -34.41 -6.41
N LYS A 347 20.03 -33.35 -7.15
CA LYS A 347 18.76 -32.63 -7.07
C LYS A 347 18.42 -31.91 -8.36
N CYS A 348 17.13 -31.63 -8.56
CA CYS A 348 16.63 -30.79 -9.63
C CYS A 348 15.70 -29.70 -9.09
N ARG A 349 15.61 -28.59 -9.85
CA ARG A 349 14.83 -27.41 -9.52
C ARG A 349 14.03 -26.96 -10.72
N ALA A 350 12.71 -27.02 -10.63
CA ALA A 350 11.81 -26.40 -11.60
C ALA A 350 11.55 -24.95 -11.15
N VAL A 351 11.75 -24.01 -12.06
CA VAL A 351 11.65 -22.57 -11.81
C VAL A 351 10.53 -22.05 -12.68
N ILE A 352 9.47 -21.61 -12.03
CA ILE A 352 8.22 -21.16 -12.63
C ILE A 352 8.19 -19.64 -12.41
N HIS A 353 8.08 -18.88 -13.49
CA HIS A 353 7.95 -17.44 -13.46
C HIS A 353 6.67 -17.05 -14.20
N ASP A 354 5.78 -16.36 -13.51
CA ASP A 354 4.60 -15.73 -14.11
C ASP A 354 4.71 -14.21 -14.11
N ASP A 355 4.03 -13.58 -15.07
CA ASP A 355 3.94 -12.12 -15.21
C ASP A 355 2.65 -11.58 -14.55
N GLY A 356 2.13 -12.28 -13.54
CA GLY A 356 0.88 -11.92 -12.87
C GLY A 356 1.00 -10.75 -11.89
N GLN A 357 -0.10 -10.45 -11.18
CA GLN A 357 -0.13 -9.39 -10.16
C GLN A 357 0.61 -9.74 -8.85
N GLY A 358 1.17 -10.95 -8.75
CA GLY A 358 1.76 -11.49 -7.53
C GLY A 358 0.73 -12.01 -6.53
N ILE A 359 1.22 -12.48 -5.38
CA ILE A 359 0.44 -12.96 -4.25
C ILE A 359 0.55 -11.90 -3.14
N VAL A 360 -0.59 -11.45 -2.62
CA VAL A 360 -0.64 -10.53 -1.48
C VAL A 360 -0.08 -11.23 -0.25
N LEU A 361 0.86 -10.59 0.46
CA LEU A 361 1.59 -11.17 1.57
C LEU A 361 0.67 -11.71 2.69
N GLU A 362 -0.40 -10.97 3.00
CA GLU A 362 -1.39 -11.31 4.03
C GLU A 362 -2.17 -12.59 3.68
N ASP A 363 -2.35 -12.88 2.40
CA ASP A 363 -3.05 -14.08 1.92
C ASP A 363 -2.14 -15.31 1.86
N LEU A 364 -0.83 -15.11 1.93
CA LEU A 364 0.16 -16.15 1.67
C LEU A 364 0.09 -17.32 2.67
N PRO A 365 -0.09 -17.12 4.00
CA PRO A 365 -0.31 -18.24 4.92
C PRO A 365 -1.59 -19.02 4.62
N ARG A 366 -2.66 -18.32 4.20
CA ARG A 366 -3.92 -18.98 3.87
C ARG A 366 -3.81 -19.77 2.57
N ALA A 367 -3.24 -19.16 1.53
CA ALA A 367 -3.02 -19.79 0.23
C ALA A 367 -2.08 -21.00 0.31
N THR A 368 -1.14 -21.02 1.27
CA THR A 368 -0.14 -22.10 1.40
C THR A 368 -0.52 -23.18 2.40
N LEU A 369 -1.24 -22.84 3.48
CA LEU A 369 -1.50 -23.76 4.60
C LEU A 369 -2.97 -24.21 4.71
N LEU A 370 -3.93 -23.43 4.21
CA LEU A 370 -5.35 -23.81 4.24
C LEU A 370 -5.71 -24.55 2.95
N GLN A 371 -5.92 -25.86 3.07
CA GLN A 371 -6.43 -26.67 1.98
C GLN A 371 -7.83 -26.19 1.58
N GLY A 372 -8.02 -25.87 0.30
CA GLY A 372 -9.29 -25.35 -0.20
C GLY A 372 -9.38 -23.82 -0.25
N TYR A 373 -8.37 -23.09 0.24
CA TYR A 373 -8.36 -21.63 0.17
C TYR A 373 -7.90 -21.16 -1.22
N SER A 374 -8.75 -20.38 -1.88
CA SER A 374 -8.45 -19.77 -3.17
C SER A 374 -9.06 -18.38 -3.22
N THR A 375 -8.29 -17.40 -3.69
CA THR A 375 -8.76 -16.01 -3.88
C THR A 375 -9.51 -15.81 -5.19
N GLN A 376 -9.51 -16.82 -6.08
CA GLN A 376 -10.32 -16.91 -7.31
C GLN A 376 -10.93 -18.31 -7.44
N HIS A 377 -11.88 -18.56 -8.34
CA HIS A 377 -12.58 -19.85 -8.49
C HIS A 377 -11.66 -21.03 -8.88
N SER A 378 -10.89 -21.55 -7.91
CA SER A 378 -10.04 -22.71 -8.00
C SER A 378 -10.20 -23.58 -6.76
N LEU A 379 -9.76 -24.83 -6.81
CA LEU A 379 -9.88 -25.79 -5.71
C LEU A 379 -8.99 -25.45 -4.50
N GLY A 380 -8.05 -24.50 -4.60
CA GLY A 380 -7.20 -24.07 -3.46
C GLY A 380 -6.31 -25.18 -2.88
N VAL A 381 -5.98 -26.20 -3.67
CA VAL A 381 -5.16 -27.36 -3.25
C VAL A 381 -3.72 -27.25 -3.75
N GLY A 382 -3.42 -26.30 -4.63
CA GLY A 382 -2.18 -26.35 -5.41
C GLY A 382 -0.92 -26.28 -4.57
N PHE A 383 -0.84 -25.35 -3.62
CA PHE A 383 0.29 -25.25 -2.70
C PHE A 383 0.45 -26.48 -1.80
N HIS A 384 -0.65 -27.10 -1.38
CA HIS A 384 -0.62 -28.31 -0.58
C HIS A 384 0.01 -29.47 -1.35
N VAL A 385 -0.39 -29.66 -2.62
CA VAL A 385 0.20 -30.67 -3.52
C VAL A 385 1.70 -30.44 -3.69
N MET A 386 2.11 -29.19 -3.93
CA MET A 386 3.52 -28.85 -4.10
C MET A 386 4.33 -29.11 -2.82
N LEU A 387 3.82 -28.72 -1.65
CA LEU A 387 4.45 -28.97 -0.36
C LEU A 387 4.55 -30.47 0.01
N GLN A 388 3.58 -31.26 -0.45
CA GLN A 388 3.54 -32.70 -0.21
C GLN A 388 4.55 -33.45 -1.08
N TYR A 389 4.69 -33.06 -2.34
CA TYR A 389 5.46 -33.82 -3.35
C TYR A 389 6.86 -33.28 -3.63
N CYS A 390 7.19 -32.07 -3.18
CA CYS A 390 8.54 -31.52 -3.24
C CYS A 390 9.23 -31.60 -1.87
N ASP A 391 10.56 -31.65 -1.90
CA ASP A 391 11.36 -31.56 -0.67
C ASP A 391 11.39 -30.12 -0.19
N ARG A 392 11.54 -29.16 -1.12
CA ARG A 392 11.47 -27.73 -0.84
C ARG A 392 10.73 -26.95 -1.91
N LEU A 393 10.11 -25.87 -1.46
CA LEU A 393 9.35 -24.90 -2.22
C LEU A 393 9.92 -23.53 -1.89
N TYR A 394 10.42 -22.81 -2.88
CA TYR A 394 10.85 -21.44 -2.70
C TYR A 394 9.91 -20.50 -3.43
N LEU A 395 9.49 -19.43 -2.78
CA LEU A 395 8.52 -18.48 -3.30
C LEU A 395 9.06 -17.06 -3.19
N GLY A 396 9.17 -16.38 -4.32
CA GLY A 396 9.34 -14.94 -4.40
C GLY A 396 8.12 -14.35 -5.11
N SER A 397 7.49 -13.34 -4.54
CA SER A 397 6.35 -12.69 -5.20
C SER A 397 6.42 -11.19 -5.02
N SER A 398 6.07 -10.47 -6.08
CA SER A 398 6.06 -9.01 -6.13
C SER A 398 4.97 -8.55 -7.10
N HIS A 399 4.78 -7.23 -7.21
CA HIS A 399 3.90 -6.66 -8.24
C HIS A 399 4.36 -6.93 -9.68
N ALA A 400 5.59 -7.40 -9.88
CA ALA A 400 6.11 -7.81 -11.18
C ALA A 400 5.85 -9.29 -11.51
N GLY A 401 5.15 -10.03 -10.64
CA GLY A 401 4.85 -11.45 -10.85
C GLY A 401 5.31 -12.37 -9.72
N THR A 402 5.04 -13.65 -9.89
CA THR A 402 5.44 -14.70 -8.94
C THR A 402 6.49 -15.62 -9.52
N LYS A 403 7.50 -15.89 -8.69
CA LYS A 403 8.60 -16.82 -8.93
C LYS A 403 8.48 -17.97 -7.94
N LEU A 404 8.30 -19.17 -8.46
CA LEU A 404 8.19 -20.39 -7.66
C LEU A 404 9.29 -21.36 -8.06
N ILE A 405 10.04 -21.88 -7.09
CA ILE A 405 11.01 -22.95 -7.31
C ILE A 405 10.54 -24.19 -6.58
N LEU A 406 10.40 -25.28 -7.33
CA LEU A 406 10.12 -26.61 -6.82
C LEU A 406 11.43 -27.40 -6.82
N GLU A 407 11.90 -27.82 -5.66
CA GLU A 407 13.11 -28.65 -5.51
C GLU A 407 12.75 -30.10 -5.22
N CYS A 408 13.44 -31.01 -5.91
CA CYS A 408 13.32 -32.44 -5.75
C CYS A 408 14.71 -33.08 -5.69
N ASP A 409 14.99 -33.77 -4.59
CA ASP A 409 16.22 -34.53 -4.36
C ASP A 409 16.13 -35.92 -5.02
N ALA A 410 17.25 -36.41 -5.55
CA ALA A 410 17.33 -37.74 -6.15
C ALA A 410 17.15 -38.87 -5.13
N THR A 411 17.48 -38.60 -3.86
CA THR A 411 17.45 -39.56 -2.75
C THR A 411 16.60 -39.01 -1.60
N ALA A 412 15.41 -39.56 -1.38
CA ALA A 412 14.66 -39.39 -0.13
C ALA A 412 13.98 -40.69 0.28
#